data_AF-A0A535JLZ8-F1
#
_entry.id   AF-A0A535JLZ8-F1
#
_cell.length_a   1.000
_cell.length_b   1.000
_cell.length_c   1.000
_cell.angle_alpha   90.00
_cell.angle_beta   90.00
_cell.angle_gamma   90.00
#
_symmetry.space_group_name_H-M   'P 1'
#
loop_
_entity.id
_entity.type
_entity.pdbx_description
1 polymer ?
#
loop_
_entity_poly.entity_id
_entity_poly.type
_entity_poly.pdbx_seq_one_letter_code
_entity_poly.pdbx_strand_id
1 'polypeptide(L)'
;MSDETPEKQSPPLSLEQIAQLLPGTGEVMASVGNAWWKCAYAARGGNWELAAYFARRVRGLQRKLAQIRPKYADDLATFEREHLGPVLTALGAHNGPAFERAYATATERANELHVKWAKPYIRWVLPPEPPMDLDLELDR
;
A
#
# COMPACT_ATOMS: atom_id res chain seq x y z
N MET A 1 -49.73 -7.23 23.65
CA MET A 1 -48.99 -6.03 24.09
C MET A 1 -47.52 -6.42 24.14
N SER A 2 -46.69 -5.56 23.57
CA SER A 2 -45.36 -5.83 23.05
C SER A 2 -44.36 -6.29 24.11
N ASP A 3 -43.65 -7.37 23.82
CA ASP A 3 -42.48 -7.86 24.56
C ASP A 3 -41.26 -7.08 24.04
N GLU A 4 -41.06 -5.86 24.56
CA GLU A 4 -39.83 -5.09 24.31
C GLU A 4 -38.81 -5.43 25.39
N THR A 5 -37.95 -6.40 25.09
CA THR A 5 -36.72 -6.64 25.85
C THR A 5 -35.83 -5.40 25.67
N PRO A 6 -35.35 -4.75 26.75
CA PRO A 6 -34.47 -3.60 26.61
C PRO A 6 -33.19 -4.03 25.91
N GLU A 7 -32.90 -3.43 24.74
CA GLU A 7 -31.64 -3.59 24.04
C GLU A 7 -30.51 -3.18 24.99
N LYS A 8 -29.74 -4.17 25.45
CA LYS A 8 -28.55 -3.94 26.26
C LYS A 8 -27.52 -3.21 25.39
N GLN A 9 -27.50 -1.88 25.46
CA GLN A 9 -26.44 -1.09 24.86
C GLN A 9 -25.11 -1.52 25.49
N SER A 10 -24.23 -2.06 24.66
CA SER A 10 -22.88 -2.40 25.10
C SER A 10 -22.13 -1.09 25.43
N PRO A 11 -21.35 -1.04 26.51
CA PRO A 11 -20.58 0.15 26.85
C PRO A 11 -19.60 0.50 25.72
N PRO A 12 -19.34 1.80 25.47
CA PRO A 12 -18.39 2.22 24.45
C PRO A 12 -16.99 1.68 24.76
N LEU A 13 -16.24 1.33 23.72
CA LEU A 13 -14.87 0.85 23.85
C LEU A 13 -13.95 1.93 24.45
N SER A 14 -12.99 1.51 25.29
CA SER A 14 -11.91 2.39 25.75
C SER A 14 -10.94 2.73 24.61
N LEU A 15 -10.10 3.76 24.80
CA LEU A 15 -9.06 4.11 23.82
C LEU A 15 -8.07 2.97 23.60
N GLU A 16 -7.74 2.21 24.66
CA GLU A 16 -6.87 1.04 24.60
C GLU A 16 -7.52 -0.09 23.79
N GLN A 17 -8.82 -0.32 23.99
CA GLN A 17 -9.58 -1.31 23.22
C GLN A 17 -9.66 -0.91 21.74
N ILE A 18 -9.86 0.37 21.43
CA ILE A 18 -9.84 0.88 20.06
C ILE A 18 -8.44 0.71 19.44
N ALA A 19 -7.37 0.99 20.19
CA ALA A 19 -6.01 0.82 19.71
C ALA A 19 -5.66 -0.64 19.40
N GLN A 20 -6.23 -1.60 20.14
CA GLN A 20 -6.08 -3.04 19.89
C GLN A 20 -6.81 -3.50 18.62
N LEU A 21 -7.83 -2.77 18.18
CA LEU A 21 -8.57 -3.05 16.93
C LEU A 21 -7.91 -2.44 15.68
N LEU A 22 -6.84 -1.64 15.84
CA LEU A 22 -6.11 -1.11 14.69
C LEU A 22 -5.44 -2.25 13.91
N PRO A 23 -5.40 -2.14 12.56
CA PRO A 23 -4.89 -3.20 11.73
C PRO A 23 -3.44 -3.54 12.05
N GLY A 24 -3.13 -4.83 11.97
CA GLY A 24 -1.77 -5.31 12.16
C GLY A 24 -0.84 -4.85 11.03
N THR A 25 0.48 -4.89 11.27
CA THR A 25 1.48 -4.62 10.22
C THR A 25 1.25 -5.51 8.99
N GLY A 26 0.91 -6.78 9.18
CA GLY A 26 0.66 -7.72 8.09
C GLY A 26 -0.52 -7.33 7.21
N GLU A 27 -1.63 -6.89 7.79
CA GLU A 27 -2.83 -6.47 7.06
C GLU A 27 -2.58 -5.18 6.25
N VAL A 28 -1.88 -4.22 6.86
CA VAL A 28 -1.47 -3.00 6.18
C VAL A 28 -0.52 -3.34 5.02
N MET A 29 0.50 -4.16 5.25
CA MET A 29 1.48 -4.52 4.22
C MET A 29 0.90 -5.42 3.12
N ALA A 30 -0.10 -6.25 3.41
CA ALA A 30 -0.87 -6.97 2.38
C ALA A 30 -1.61 -5.99 1.47
N SER A 31 -2.22 -4.95 2.04
CA SER A 31 -2.86 -3.87 1.28
C SER A 31 -1.86 -3.05 0.46
N VAL A 32 -0.65 -2.82 1.01
CA VAL A 32 0.45 -2.16 0.27
C VAL A 32 0.86 -3.02 -0.91
N GLY A 33 1.12 -4.31 -0.70
CA GLY A 33 1.50 -5.25 -1.75
C GLY A 33 0.46 -5.29 -2.87
N ASN A 34 -0.84 -5.37 -2.52
CA ASN A 34 -1.93 -5.36 -3.50
C ASN A 34 -1.95 -4.08 -4.35
N ALA A 35 -1.80 -2.91 -3.72
CA ALA A 35 -1.72 -1.65 -4.45
C ALA A 35 -0.46 -1.57 -5.32
N TRP A 36 0.67 -2.07 -4.82
CA TRP A 36 1.96 -1.96 -5.49
C TRP A 36 1.99 -2.68 -6.84
N TRP A 37 1.60 -3.94 -6.90
CA TRP A 37 1.65 -4.69 -8.16
C TRP A 37 0.63 -4.17 -9.20
N LYS A 38 -0.53 -3.67 -8.74
CA LYS A 38 -1.54 -3.03 -9.60
C LYS A 38 -1.05 -1.72 -10.19
N CYS A 39 -0.20 -0.97 -9.47
CA CYS A 39 0.45 0.25 -9.98
C CYS A 39 1.23 -0.03 -11.27
N ALA A 40 2.03 -1.10 -11.30
CA ALA A 40 2.82 -1.47 -12.47
C ALA A 40 1.95 -1.78 -13.69
N TYR A 41 0.89 -2.57 -13.50
CA TYR A 41 0.01 -2.91 -14.61
C TYR A 41 -0.82 -1.73 -15.11
N ALA A 42 -1.30 -0.86 -14.22
CA ALA A 42 -1.99 0.37 -14.63
C ALA A 42 -1.08 1.28 -15.46
N ALA A 43 0.19 1.45 -15.06
CA ALA A 43 1.15 2.25 -15.83
C ALA A 43 1.45 1.64 -17.20
N ARG A 44 1.58 0.31 -17.28
CA ARG A 44 1.82 -0.42 -18.53
C ARG A 44 0.63 -0.41 -19.49
N GLY A 45 -0.59 -0.39 -18.96
CA GLY A 45 -1.82 -0.20 -19.74
C GLY A 45 -2.05 1.25 -20.18
N GLY A 46 -1.24 2.19 -19.69
CA GLY A 46 -1.36 3.61 -20.02
C GLY A 46 -2.38 4.38 -19.17
N ASN A 47 -3.06 3.73 -18.23
CA ASN A 47 -3.91 4.40 -17.24
C ASN A 47 -3.06 5.00 -16.10
N TRP A 48 -2.40 6.12 -16.41
CA TRP A 48 -1.45 6.80 -15.53
C TRP A 48 -2.09 7.33 -14.24
N GLU A 49 -3.34 7.75 -14.30
CA GLU A 49 -4.13 8.23 -13.18
C GLU A 49 -4.40 7.11 -12.17
N LEU A 50 -4.77 5.92 -12.67
CA LEU A 50 -4.95 4.72 -11.86
C LEU A 50 -3.62 4.25 -11.25
N ALA A 51 -2.53 4.29 -12.02
CA ALA A 51 -1.20 3.97 -11.52
C ALA A 51 -0.78 4.95 -10.39
N ALA A 52 -0.96 6.25 -10.61
CA ALA A 52 -0.68 7.28 -9.62
C ALA A 52 -1.57 7.14 -8.38
N TYR A 53 -2.84 6.74 -8.54
CA TYR A 53 -3.72 6.40 -7.43
C TYR A 53 -3.13 5.26 -6.58
N PHE A 54 -2.68 4.16 -7.20
CA PHE A 54 -2.08 3.05 -6.47
C PHE A 54 -0.77 3.43 -5.77
N ALA A 55 0.12 4.20 -6.41
CA ALA A 55 1.33 4.70 -5.77
C ALA A 55 1.02 5.62 -4.57
N ARG A 56 0.01 6.49 -4.68
CA ARG A 56 -0.46 7.31 -3.54
C ARG A 56 -1.10 6.47 -2.44
N ARG A 57 -1.80 5.38 -2.80
CA ARG A 57 -2.36 4.42 -1.83
C ARG A 57 -1.25 3.73 -1.04
N VAL A 58 -0.18 3.27 -1.69
CA VAL A 58 1.03 2.75 -1.02
C VAL A 58 1.57 3.76 -0.02
N ARG A 59 1.79 5.01 -0.44
CA ARG A 59 2.24 6.09 0.44
C ARG A 59 1.34 6.28 1.67
N GLY A 60 0.03 6.35 1.45
CA GLY A 60 -0.95 6.55 2.51
C GLY A 60 -0.95 5.39 3.52
N LEU A 61 -0.85 4.15 3.06
CA LEU A 61 -0.77 2.97 3.91
C LEU A 61 0.53 2.92 4.71
N GLN A 62 1.67 3.23 4.09
CA GLN A 62 2.96 3.30 4.78
C GLN A 62 2.99 4.40 5.85
N ARG A 63 2.45 5.59 5.56
CA ARG A 63 2.33 6.67 6.57
C ARG A 63 1.43 6.27 7.74
N LYS A 64 0.32 5.57 7.49
CA LYS A 64 -0.53 5.00 8.56
C LYS A 64 0.23 3.96 9.38
N LEU A 65 0.98 3.07 8.73
CA LEU A 65 1.82 2.08 9.43
C LEU A 65 2.85 2.75 10.33
N ALA A 66 3.50 3.82 9.86
CA ALA A 66 4.46 4.58 10.65
C ALA A 66 3.82 5.16 11.94
N GLN A 67 2.55 5.58 11.90
CA GLN A 67 1.83 6.05 13.08
C GLN A 67 1.45 4.90 14.02
N ILE A 68 0.90 3.82 13.46
CA ILE A 68 0.40 2.66 14.23
C ILE A 68 1.56 1.84 14.82
N ARG A 69 2.74 1.88 14.19
CA ARG A 69 3.96 1.15 14.56
C ARG A 69 5.21 2.04 14.35
N PRO A 70 5.49 2.98 15.28
CA PRO A 70 6.56 3.98 15.14
C PRO A 70 7.96 3.42 14.88
N LYS A 71 8.24 2.17 15.28
CA LYS A 71 9.53 1.52 14.99
C LYS A 71 9.89 1.45 13.50
N TYR A 72 8.90 1.51 12.60
CA TYR A 72 9.13 1.51 11.15
C TYR A 72 9.21 2.93 10.55
N ALA A 73 8.97 3.98 11.33
CA ALA A 73 8.71 5.32 10.79
C ALA A 73 9.88 5.87 9.97
N ASP A 74 11.12 5.75 10.46
CA ASP A 74 12.29 6.30 9.78
C ASP A 74 12.59 5.59 8.45
N ASP A 75 12.47 4.26 8.44
CA ASP A 75 12.64 3.45 7.23
C ASP A 75 11.55 3.77 6.20
N LEU A 76 10.30 3.92 6.64
CA LEU A 76 9.18 4.24 5.75
C LEU A 76 9.28 5.66 5.21
N ALA A 77 9.71 6.63 6.03
CA ALA A 77 9.95 8.01 5.59
C ALA A 77 11.10 8.09 4.57
N THR A 78 12.17 7.32 4.79
CA THR A 78 13.30 7.21 3.85
C THR A 78 12.87 6.55 2.55
N PHE A 79 12.18 5.41 2.63
CA PHE A 79 11.63 4.72 1.45
C PHE A 79 10.70 5.63 0.64
N GLU A 80 9.83 6.39 1.31
CA GLU A 80 8.94 7.32 0.64
C GLU A 80 9.72 8.38 -0.15
N ARG A 81 10.70 9.03 0.48
CA ARG A 81 11.52 10.08 -0.15
C ARG A 81 12.37 9.55 -1.29
N GLU A 82 13.06 8.43 -1.08
CA GLU A 82 14.14 7.97 -1.96
C GLU A 82 13.67 7.02 -3.05
N HIS A 83 12.53 6.34 -2.86
CA HIS A 83 12.08 5.29 -3.77
C HIS A 83 10.65 5.51 -4.27
N LEU A 84 9.72 5.90 -3.41
CA LEU A 84 8.35 6.20 -3.85
C LEU A 84 8.23 7.57 -4.54
N GLY A 85 9.03 8.55 -4.13
CA GLY A 85 9.10 9.88 -4.75
C GLY A 85 9.44 9.83 -6.25
N PRO A 86 10.51 9.13 -6.66
CA PRO A 86 10.83 8.92 -8.08
C PRO A 86 9.72 8.22 -8.87
N VAL A 87 9.05 7.23 -8.28
CA VAL A 87 7.91 6.54 -8.91
C VAL A 87 6.78 7.51 -9.18
N LEU A 88 6.38 8.30 -8.17
CA LEU A 88 5.34 9.32 -8.31
C LEU A 88 5.71 10.39 -9.35
N THR A 89 6.98 10.78 -9.41
CA THR A 89 7.49 11.74 -10.41
C THR A 89 7.37 11.19 -11.82
N ALA A 90 7.80 9.94 -12.04
CA ALA A 90 7.70 9.29 -13.35
C ALA A 90 6.25 9.09 -13.79
N LEU A 91 5.37 8.71 -12.86
CA LEU A 91 3.93 8.59 -13.11
C LEU A 91 3.31 9.93 -13.49
N GLY A 92 3.64 11.02 -12.80
CA GLY A 92 3.13 12.35 -13.14
C GLY A 92 3.63 12.89 -14.49
N ALA A 93 4.77 12.40 -14.98
CA ALA A 93 5.32 12.74 -16.29
C ALA A 93 4.89 11.76 -17.39
N HIS A 94 4.06 10.76 -17.08
CA HIS A 94 3.66 9.67 -17.99
C HIS A 94 4.89 8.99 -18.64
N ASN A 95 5.99 8.91 -17.91
CA ASN A 95 7.29 8.47 -18.42
C ASN A 95 7.48 6.99 -18.10
N GLY A 96 7.02 6.11 -19.00
CA GLY A 96 7.14 4.66 -18.86
C GLY A 96 8.55 4.16 -18.57
N PRO A 97 9.58 4.53 -19.35
CA PRO A 97 10.95 4.10 -19.07
C PRO A 97 11.48 4.53 -17.69
N ALA A 98 11.16 5.75 -17.24
CA ALA A 98 11.54 6.21 -15.90
C ALA A 98 10.76 5.47 -14.81
N PHE A 99 9.47 5.19 -15.06
CA PHE A 99 8.61 4.46 -14.15
C PHE A 99 9.12 3.03 -13.93
N GLU A 100 9.41 2.28 -15.00
CA GLU A 100 9.87 0.88 -14.88
C GLU A 100 11.16 0.79 -14.06
N ARG A 101 12.12 1.70 -14.28
CA ARG A 101 13.35 1.76 -13.48
C ARG A 101 13.06 2.08 -12.02
N ALA A 102 12.28 3.12 -11.75
CA ALA A 102 11.95 3.54 -10.39
C ALA A 102 11.16 2.47 -9.63
N TYR A 103 10.20 1.82 -10.29
CA TYR A 103 9.39 0.73 -9.75
C TYR A 103 10.25 -0.49 -9.40
N ALA A 104 11.16 -0.90 -10.30
CA ALA A 104 12.07 -2.01 -10.04
C ALA A 104 12.97 -1.72 -8.84
N THR A 105 13.61 -0.54 -8.80
CA THR A 105 14.45 -0.12 -7.66
C THR A 105 13.65 -0.07 -6.35
N ALA A 106 12.45 0.52 -6.36
CA ALA A 106 11.62 0.58 -5.16
C ALA A 106 11.20 -0.83 -4.68
N THR A 107 10.91 -1.75 -5.60
CA THR A 107 10.57 -3.14 -5.25
C THR A 107 11.76 -3.88 -4.63
N GLU A 108 12.96 -3.71 -5.18
CA GLU A 108 14.19 -4.27 -4.63
C GLU A 108 14.43 -3.75 -3.20
N ARG A 109 14.34 -2.44 -3.00
CA ARG A 109 14.55 -1.81 -1.70
C ARG A 109 13.48 -2.19 -0.67
N ALA A 110 12.23 -2.37 -1.10
CA ALA A 110 11.18 -2.89 -0.23
C ALA A 110 11.50 -4.33 0.24
N ASN A 111 12.02 -5.17 -0.66
CA ASN A 111 12.44 -6.52 -0.32
C ASN A 111 13.65 -6.56 0.63
N GLU A 112 14.61 -5.64 0.50
CA GLU A 112 15.70 -5.47 1.47
C GLU A 112 15.17 -5.06 2.86
N LEU A 113 14.18 -4.16 2.91
CA LEU A 113 13.52 -3.81 4.18
C LEU A 113 12.80 -5.01 4.81
N HIS A 114 12.17 -5.88 4.03
CA HIS A 114 11.61 -7.11 4.56
C HIS A 114 12.69 -8.00 5.22
N VAL A 115 13.88 -8.09 4.64
CA VAL A 115 15.01 -8.80 5.25
C VAL A 115 15.45 -8.12 6.54
N LYS A 116 15.69 -6.80 6.52
CA LYS A 116 16.08 -6.00 7.68
C LYS A 116 15.14 -6.21 8.87
N TRP A 117 13.84 -6.29 8.60
CA TRP A 117 12.80 -6.46 9.61
C TRP A 117 12.49 -7.93 9.97
N ALA A 118 13.43 -8.84 9.68
CA ALA A 118 13.33 -10.27 9.98
C ALA A 118 12.09 -10.95 9.35
N LYS A 119 11.76 -10.53 8.13
CA LYS A 119 10.73 -11.13 7.25
C LYS A 119 11.30 -11.53 5.88
N PRO A 120 12.45 -12.23 5.79
CA PRO A 120 13.08 -12.55 4.51
C PRO A 120 12.23 -13.49 3.62
N TYR A 121 11.27 -14.20 4.20
CA TYR A 121 10.28 -15.01 3.47
C TYR A 121 9.22 -14.18 2.74
N ILE A 122 9.13 -12.87 2.99
CA ILE A 122 8.28 -11.95 2.24
C ILE A 122 9.12 -11.33 1.14
N ARG A 123 8.90 -11.79 -0.10
CA ARG A 123 9.48 -11.20 -1.30
C ARG A 123 8.38 -10.80 -2.25
N TRP A 124 8.26 -9.52 -2.52
CA TRP A 124 7.40 -9.03 -3.58
C TRP A 124 8.01 -9.36 -4.93
N VAL A 125 7.18 -9.98 -5.75
CA VAL A 125 7.40 -10.24 -7.17
C VAL A 125 6.19 -9.69 -7.89
N LEU A 126 6.37 -9.24 -9.13
CA LEU A 126 5.25 -8.89 -9.96
C LEU A 126 4.57 -10.20 -10.40
N PRO A 127 3.24 -10.38 -10.20
CA PRO A 127 2.51 -11.48 -10.83
C PRO A 127 2.74 -11.50 -12.34
N PRO A 128 2.60 -12.64 -13.02
CA PRO A 128 2.77 -12.71 -14.48
C PRO A 128 1.57 -12.12 -15.24
N GLU A 129 0.37 -12.19 -14.64
CA GLU A 129 -0.87 -11.74 -15.24
C GLU A 129 -1.35 -10.40 -14.66
N PRO A 130 -1.94 -9.52 -15.49
CA PRO A 130 -2.54 -8.26 -15.03
C PRO A 130 -3.76 -8.51 -14.12
N PRO A 131 -4.16 -7.51 -13.31
CA PRO A 131 -5.43 -7.59 -12.59
C PRO A 131 -6.61 -7.72 -13.55
N MET A 132 -7.49 -8.68 -13.28
CA MET A 132 -8.73 -8.88 -14.05
C MET A 132 -9.91 -8.06 -13.52
N ASP A 133 -9.74 -7.39 -12.37
CA ASP A 133 -10.79 -6.61 -11.70
C ASP A 133 -10.79 -5.12 -12.08
N LEU A 134 -9.92 -4.70 -13.01
CA LEU A 134 -9.70 -3.30 -13.36
C LEU A 134 -9.56 -3.11 -14.87
N ASP A 135 -10.06 -1.99 -15.37
CA ASP A 135 -9.68 -1.51 -16.71
C ASP A 135 -8.34 -0.77 -16.64
N LEU A 136 -7.38 -1.25 -17.42
CA LEU A 136 -6.01 -0.75 -17.45
C LEU A 136 -5.74 0.19 -18.61
N GLU A 137 -6.66 0.24 -19.57
CA GLU A 137 -6.63 1.13 -20.73
C GLU A 137 -7.56 2.31 -20.41
N LEU A 138 -7.07 3.55 -20.49
CA LEU A 138 -7.92 4.72 -20.21
C LEU A 138 -8.87 5.03 -21.38
N ASP A 139 -8.48 4.63 -22.60
CA ASP A 139 -9.18 4.95 -23.84
C ASP A 139 -9.56 3.66 -24.58
N ARG A 140 -10.85 3.29 -24.51
CA ARG A 140 -11.53 2.47 -25.51
C ARG A 140 -12.52 3.33 -26.29
#